data_AF-A0A2R6FFE4-F1
#
_entry.id   AF-A0A2R6FFE4-F1
#
_cell.length_a   1.000
_cell.length_b   1.000
_cell.length_c   1.000
_cell.angle_alpha   90.00
_cell.angle_beta   90.00
_cell.angle_gamma   90.00
#
_symmetry.space_group_name_H-M   'P 1'
#
loop_
_entity.id
_entity.type
_entity.pdbx_description
1 polymer ?
#
loop_
_entity_poly.entity_id
_entity_poly.type
_entity_poly.pdbx_seq_one_letter_code
_entity_poly.pdbx_strand_id
1 'polypeptide(L)'
;MRTDSESGSADAEADSTPESDDALPSEYDPDEVEPKWQDRWVEADTYAYDREAALDADTAFSIDTPPPTVSGDLHMGHLYQFTLQDFVAR
;
A
#
# COMPACT_ATOMS: atom_id res chain seq x y z
N MET A 1 55.93 -32.69 -26.46
CA MET A 1 55.63 -31.43 -25.74
C MET A 1 54.15 -31.15 -25.87
N ARG A 2 53.38 -31.49 -24.84
CA ARG A 2 52.11 -30.88 -24.43
C ARG A 2 51.68 -31.58 -23.13
N THR A 3 51.48 -30.75 -22.12
CA THR A 3 50.95 -30.95 -20.77
C THR A 3 49.51 -31.48 -20.85
N ASP A 4 48.88 -32.05 -19.82
CA ASP A 4 48.33 -31.38 -18.62
C ASP A 4 47.71 -32.45 -17.70
N SER A 5 48.02 -32.44 -16.40
CA SER A 5 47.28 -31.78 -15.31
C SER A 5 46.08 -32.60 -14.80
N GLU A 6 46.23 -33.09 -13.58
CA GLU A 6 45.18 -33.64 -12.71
C GLU A 6 44.18 -32.53 -12.33
N SER A 7 42.89 -32.86 -12.21
CA SER A 7 42.03 -32.24 -11.19
C SER A 7 40.74 -33.04 -11.02
N GLY A 8 40.50 -33.50 -9.78
CA GLY A 8 39.31 -34.23 -9.38
C GLY A 8 38.04 -33.39 -9.48
N SER A 9 36.95 -34.05 -9.84
CA SER A 9 35.59 -33.53 -9.72
C SER A 9 35.08 -33.93 -8.34
N ALA A 10 35.04 -32.98 -7.41
CA ALA A 10 34.21 -33.08 -6.23
C ALA A 10 32.85 -32.49 -6.62
N ASP A 11 31.86 -33.36 -6.80
CA ASP A 11 30.47 -32.96 -6.97
C ASP A 11 30.02 -32.26 -5.68
N ALA A 12 29.99 -30.92 -5.73
CA ALA A 12 29.38 -30.12 -4.70
C ALA A 12 27.86 -30.19 -4.91
N GLU A 13 27.19 -30.93 -4.03
CA GLU A 13 25.74 -30.93 -3.90
C GLU A 13 25.25 -29.48 -3.74
N ALA A 14 24.54 -28.99 -4.76
CA ALA A 14 23.85 -27.72 -4.71
C ALA A 14 22.63 -27.89 -3.78
N ASP A 15 22.81 -27.48 -2.52
CA ASP A 15 21.73 -27.25 -1.56
C ASP A 15 20.78 -26.19 -2.17
N SER A 16 19.71 -26.69 -2.80
CA SER A 16 18.66 -25.86 -3.37
C SER A 16 17.71 -25.52 -2.23
N THR A 17 17.97 -24.42 -1.53
CA THR A 17 16.97 -23.81 -0.64
C THR A 17 15.77 -23.41 -1.50
N PRO A 18 14.53 -23.80 -1.16
CA PRO A 18 13.35 -23.40 -1.93
C PRO A 18 13.17 -21.89 -1.83
N GLU A 19 13.21 -21.20 -2.97
CA GLU A 19 12.86 -19.79 -3.07
C GLU A 19 11.36 -19.64 -2.70
N SER A 20 11.08 -18.91 -1.62
CA SER A 20 9.72 -18.69 -1.15
C SER A 20 8.93 -17.86 -2.18
N ASP A 21 7.74 -18.33 -2.56
CA ASP A 21 6.69 -17.64 -3.36
C ASP A 21 6.07 -16.41 -2.64
N ASP A 22 6.83 -15.76 -1.74
CA ASP A 22 6.42 -14.60 -0.93
C ASP A 22 7.23 -13.35 -1.31
N ALA A 23 7.71 -13.30 -2.54
CA ALA A 23 8.46 -12.15 -3.05
C ALA A 23 7.48 -11.06 -3.51
N LEU A 24 7.48 -9.91 -2.82
CA LEU A 24 6.81 -8.72 -3.30
C LEU A 24 7.39 -8.31 -4.66
N PRO A 25 6.55 -7.80 -5.59
CA PRO A 25 7.03 -7.33 -6.88
C PRO A 25 8.08 -6.23 -6.68
N SER A 26 9.09 -6.22 -7.55
CA SER A 26 10.19 -5.24 -7.50
C SER A 26 9.74 -3.81 -7.85
N GLU A 27 8.58 -3.68 -8.50
CA GLU A 27 8.03 -2.42 -9.00
C GLU A 27 6.57 -2.30 -8.55
N TYR A 28 6.15 -1.06 -8.24
CA TYR A 28 4.79 -0.75 -7.83
C TYR A 28 3.97 -0.30 -9.03
N ASP A 29 2.83 -0.97 -9.26
CA ASP A 29 1.82 -0.58 -10.24
C ASP A 29 0.59 0.04 -9.54
N PRO A 30 0.39 1.37 -9.59
CA PRO A 30 -0.76 2.02 -8.96
C PRO A 30 -2.09 1.63 -9.62
N ASP A 31 -2.09 1.38 -10.93
CA ASP A 31 -3.32 1.08 -11.68
C ASP A 31 -3.87 -0.31 -11.28
N GLU A 32 -3.00 -1.22 -10.83
CA GLU A 32 -3.40 -2.51 -10.26
C GLU A 32 -3.74 -2.41 -8.76
N VAL A 33 -2.89 -1.74 -7.98
CA VAL A 33 -2.95 -1.82 -6.51
C VAL A 33 -4.02 -0.89 -5.92
N GLU A 34 -4.19 0.33 -6.45
CA GLU A 34 -5.12 1.31 -5.86
C GLU A 34 -6.59 0.86 -5.93
N PRO A 35 -7.13 0.37 -7.07
CA PRO A 35 -8.52 -0.07 -7.14
C PRO A 35 -8.81 -1.21 -6.17
N LYS A 36 -7.88 -2.17 -6.05
CA LYS A 36 -8.00 -3.31 -5.13
C LYS A 36 -8.21 -2.86 -3.68
N TRP A 37 -7.46 -1.85 -3.22
CA TRP A 37 -7.59 -1.35 -1.85
C TRP A 37 -8.81 -0.45 -1.67
N GLN A 38 -9.14 0.37 -2.66
CA GLN A 38 -10.35 1.19 -2.65
C GLN A 38 -11.60 0.31 -2.50
N ASP A 39 -11.72 -0.74 -3.32
CA ASP A 39 -12.83 -1.70 -3.26
C ASP A 39 -12.88 -2.39 -1.90
N ARG A 40 -11.72 -2.86 -1.41
CA ARG A 40 -11.63 -3.53 -0.11
C ARG A 40 -12.06 -2.64 1.06
N TRP A 41 -11.71 -1.36 1.04
CA TRP A 41 -12.12 -0.43 2.11
C TRP A 41 -13.63 -0.16 2.08
N VAL A 42 -14.21 -0.07 0.88
CA VAL A 42 -15.66 0.06 0.72
C VAL A 42 -16.39 -1.20 1.21
N GLU A 43 -15.95 -2.38 0.78
CA GLU A 43 -16.55 -3.66 1.20
C GLU A 43 -16.46 -3.90 2.71
N ALA A 44 -15.39 -3.42 3.34
CA ALA A 44 -15.16 -3.56 4.77
C ALA A 44 -15.79 -2.42 5.61
N ASP A 45 -16.52 -1.49 4.99
CA ASP A 45 -17.07 -0.30 5.64
C ASP A 45 -16.02 0.46 6.45
N THR A 46 -14.77 0.52 5.96
CA THR A 46 -13.60 1.02 6.71
C THR A 46 -13.77 2.47 7.19
N TYR A 47 -14.52 3.28 6.43
CA TYR A 47 -14.77 4.68 6.74
C TYR A 47 -16.19 4.92 7.30
N ALA A 48 -16.93 3.87 7.66
CA ALA A 48 -18.24 4.02 8.27
C ALA A 48 -18.14 4.67 9.65
N TYR A 49 -19.09 5.56 9.95
CA TYR A 49 -19.12 6.26 11.23
C TYR A 49 -19.65 5.34 12.34
N ASP A 50 -18.79 5.01 13.30
CA ASP A 50 -19.15 4.28 14.52
C ASP A 50 -19.77 5.24 15.54
N ARG A 51 -21.10 5.15 15.72
CA ARG A 51 -21.84 6.04 16.63
C ARG A 51 -21.55 5.73 18.08
N GLU A 52 -21.37 4.46 18.40
CA GLU A 52 -21.12 3.97 19.74
C GLU A 52 -19.75 4.42 20.25
N ALA A 53 -18.71 4.30 19.41
CA ALA A 53 -17.37 4.82 19.71
C ALA A 53 -17.36 6.35 19.87
N ALA A 54 -18.19 7.06 19.10
CA ALA A 54 -18.29 8.51 19.17
C ALA A 54 -19.08 9.05 20.40
N LEU A 55 -19.64 8.17 21.24
CA LEU A 55 -20.24 8.59 22.52
C LEU A 55 -19.18 9.00 23.55
N ASP A 56 -17.95 8.51 23.41
CA ASP A 56 -16.81 8.93 24.22
C ASP A 56 -16.19 10.19 23.59
N ALA A 57 -16.25 11.30 24.33
CA ALA A 57 -15.75 12.59 23.87
C ALA A 57 -14.22 12.63 23.76
N ASP A 58 -13.50 11.76 24.47
CA ASP A 58 -12.03 11.69 24.40
C ASP A 58 -11.55 10.99 23.12
N THR A 59 -12.40 10.21 22.46
CA THR A 59 -12.11 9.51 21.20
C THR A 59 -12.83 10.11 19.99
N ALA A 60 -13.75 11.05 20.21
CA ALA A 60 -14.46 11.73 19.14
C ALA A 60 -13.60 12.83 18.50
N PHE A 61 -13.35 12.70 17.20
CA PHE A 61 -12.65 13.71 16.39
C PHE A 61 -13.51 14.10 15.19
N SER A 62 -13.52 15.38 14.83
CA SER A 62 -14.32 15.91 13.72
C SER A 62 -13.55 16.93 12.90
N ILE A 63 -13.60 16.77 11.58
CA ILE A 63 -13.06 17.72 10.60
C ILE A 63 -14.25 18.41 9.93
N ASP A 64 -14.44 19.69 10.24
CA ASP A 64 -15.48 20.51 9.59
C ASP A 64 -14.93 21.12 8.30
N THR A 65 -15.21 20.47 7.16
CA THR A 65 -14.85 21.01 5.85
C THR A 65 -16.01 21.86 5.32
N PRO A 66 -15.78 23.15 5.00
CA PRO A 66 -16.83 23.97 4.39
C PRO A 66 -17.28 23.34 3.06
N PRO A 67 -18.57 23.46 2.71
CA PRO A 67 -19.11 22.81 1.52
C PRO A 67 -18.31 23.24 0.28
N PRO A 68 -17.91 22.29 -0.58
CA PRO A 68 -17.07 22.61 -1.72
C PRO A 68 -17.81 23.53 -2.68
N THR A 69 -17.22 24.67 -2.99
CA THR A 69 -17.72 25.52 -4.08
C THR A 69 -17.32 24.87 -5.40
N VAL A 70 -18.25 24.18 -6.06
CA VAL A 70 -17.98 23.50 -7.33
C VAL A 70 -18.10 24.53 -8.46
N SER A 71 -16.97 24.92 -9.05
CA SER A 71 -16.92 25.87 -10.19
C SER A 71 -16.16 25.33 -11.40
N GLY A 72 -15.79 24.04 -11.40
CA GLY A 72 -15.00 23.40 -12.47
C GLY A 72 -14.42 22.05 -12.02
N ASP A 73 -13.39 21.59 -12.72
CA ASP A 73 -12.67 20.34 -12.42
C ASP A 73 -11.77 20.42 -11.19
N LEU A 74 -11.45 19.26 -10.60
CA LEU A 74 -10.50 19.13 -9.51
C LEU A 74 -9.08 19.47 -9.98
N HIS A 75 -8.52 20.57 -9.47
CA HIS A 75 -7.10 20.90 -9.65
C HIS A 75 -6.26 20.53 -8.41
N MET A 76 -4.93 20.66 -8.54
CA MET A 76 -3.94 20.36 -7.47
C MET A 76 -4.20 21.04 -6.11
N GLY A 77 -4.96 22.14 -6.09
CA GLY A 77 -5.35 22.81 -4.85
C GLY A 77 -6.33 21.98 -4.02
N HIS A 78 -7.27 21.30 -4.68
CA HIS A 78 -8.17 20.36 -4.03
C HIS A 78 -7.42 19.14 -3.51
N LEU A 79 -6.48 18.60 -4.29
CA LEU A 79 -5.66 17.48 -3.85
C LEU A 79 -4.87 17.83 -2.59
N TYR A 80 -4.17 18.96 -2.60
CA TYR A 80 -3.41 19.41 -1.45
C TYR A 80 -4.26 19.56 -0.18
N GLN A 81 -5.42 20.24 -0.26
CA GLN A 81 -6.27 20.43 0.91
C GLN A 81 -6.85 19.10 1.43
N PHE A 82 -7.30 18.20 0.55
CA PHE A 82 -7.93 16.94 0.96
C PHE A 82 -6.91 15.96 1.51
N THR A 83 -5.71 15.89 0.94
CA THR A 83 -4.63 15.05 1.45
C THR A 83 -4.21 15.45 2.86
N LEU A 84 -4.11 16.76 3.16
CA LEU A 84 -3.80 17.21 4.52
C LEU A 84 -4.87 16.82 5.54
N GLN A 85 -6.15 16.91 5.15
CA GLN A 85 -7.26 16.51 6.01
C GLN A 85 -7.27 14.99 6.22
N ASP A 86 -7.03 14.21 5.17
CA ASP A 86 -6.94 12.74 5.24
C ASP A 86 -5.80 12.28 6.15
N PHE A 87 -4.64 12.95 6.12
CA PHE A 87 -3.55 12.65 7.06
C PHE A 87 -3.92 12.86 8.53
N VAL A 88 -4.80 13.81 8.83
CA VAL A 88 -5.26 14.06 10.20
C VAL A 88 -6.39 13.08 10.60
N ALA A 89 -7.15 12.58 9.62
CA ALA A 89 -8.24 11.63 9.86
C ALA A 89 -7.78 10.19 10.10
N ARG A 90 -6.56 9.83 9.67
CA ARG A 90 -5.95 8.50 9.83
C ARG A 90 -5.26 8.31 11.17
#